data_AF-A0A0Q9NQY0-F1
#
_entry.id   AF-A0A0Q9NQY0-F1
#
_cell.length_a   1.000
_cell.length_b   1.000
_cell.length_c   1.000
_cell.angle_alpha   90.00
_cell.angle_beta   90.00
_cell.angle_gamma   90.00
#
_symmetry.space_group_name_H-M   'P 1'
#
loop_
_entity.id
_entity.type
_entity.pdbx_description
1 polymer ?
#
loop_
_entity_poly.entity_id
_entity_poly.type
_entity_poly.pdbx_seq_one_letter_code
_entity_poly.pdbx_strand_id
1 'polypeptide(L)'
;MNLGFATQARGGQPVRLGTQVATVDECFEAIMGERGIAFTQASTQRFYDRPGLSFIPVRDVPPSPLSIAWRTDVNDGLAREFVETARTLASFGGVPNLVDSPLWL
;
A
#
# COMPACT_ATOMS: atom_id res chain seq x y z
N MET A 1 -2.75 -13.16 2.91
CA MET A 1 -2.00 -12.13 2.16
C MET A 1 -0.50 -12.40 2.34
N ASN A 2 0.23 -12.81 1.30
CA ASN A 2 1.67 -13.13 1.42
C ASN A 2 2.53 -11.86 1.27
N LEU A 3 3.05 -11.32 2.38
CA LEU A 3 4.02 -10.21 2.39
C LEU A 3 5.44 -10.72 2.03
N GLY A 4 5.66 -11.04 0.76
CA GLY A 4 6.97 -11.48 0.26
C GLY A 4 8.05 -10.38 0.19
N PHE A 5 7.68 -9.10 0.34
CA PHE A 5 8.61 -7.97 0.21
C PHE A 5 9.26 -7.53 1.53
N ALA A 6 8.78 -8.02 2.68
CA ALA A 6 9.25 -7.56 3.99
C ALA A 6 10.59 -8.17 4.43
N THR A 7 11.18 -9.09 3.67
CA THR A 7 12.43 -9.78 4.06
C THR A 7 13.68 -8.95 3.81
N GLN A 8 13.74 -8.18 2.71
CA GLN A 8 14.93 -7.38 2.37
C GLN A 8 15.14 -6.18 3.30
N ALA A 9 14.06 -5.55 3.78
CA ALA A 9 14.16 -4.42 4.71
C ALA A 9 14.56 -4.82 6.15
N ARG A 10 14.53 -6.12 6.49
CA ARG A 10 14.72 -6.58 7.88
C ARG A 10 16.14 -6.97 8.26
N GLY A 11 17.09 -7.00 7.33
CA GLY A 11 18.49 -7.32 7.65
C GLY A 11 18.67 -8.61 8.47
N GLY A 12 17.78 -9.60 8.29
CA GLY A 12 17.81 -10.87 9.04
C GLY A 12 17.05 -10.89 10.38
N GLN A 13 16.37 -9.81 10.80
CA GLN A 13 15.60 -9.81 12.04
C GLN A 13 14.26 -10.56 11.90
N PRO A 14 13.93 -11.48 12.83
CA PRO A 14 12.69 -12.25 12.81
C PRO A 14 11.49 -11.36 13.12
N VAL A 15 10.36 -11.59 12.45
CA VAL A 15 9.09 -10.89 12.74
C VAL A 15 8.51 -11.44 14.02
N ARG A 16 8.12 -10.56 14.94
CA ARG A 16 7.07 -10.90 15.90
C ARG A 16 5.73 -10.67 15.23
N LEU A 17 5.18 -11.71 14.61
CA LEU A 17 3.84 -11.67 14.01
C LEU A 17 2.82 -11.71 15.14
N GLY A 18 2.05 -10.63 15.32
CA GLY A 18 1.04 -10.54 16.37
C GLY A 18 -0.25 -11.30 16.04
N THR A 19 -0.75 -11.18 14.80
CA THR A 19 -1.99 -11.83 14.36
C THR A 19 -1.97 -12.02 12.84
N GLN A 20 -2.32 -13.21 12.37
CA GLN A 20 -2.51 -13.48 10.95
C GLN A 20 -3.95 -13.16 10.57
N VAL A 21 -4.14 -12.21 9.65
CA VAL A 21 -5.44 -11.81 9.12
C VAL A 21 -5.53 -12.18 7.64
N ALA A 22 -6.71 -12.62 7.20
CA ALA A 22 -6.97 -13.04 5.83
C ALA A 22 -7.43 -11.88 4.94
N THR A 23 -8.08 -10.88 5.54
CA THR A 23 -8.68 -9.74 4.84
C THR A 23 -8.22 -8.38 5.39
N VAL A 24 -8.46 -7.33 4.61
CA VAL A 24 -8.16 -5.94 5.01
C VAL A 24 -9.06 -5.51 6.19
N ASP A 25 -10.32 -5.92 6.20
CA ASP A 25 -11.27 -5.56 7.26
C ASP A 25 -10.88 -6.22 8.59
N GLU A 26 -10.51 -7.51 8.58
CA GLU A 26 -9.96 -8.20 9.77
C GLU A 26 -8.69 -7.51 10.29
N CYS A 27 -7.84 -7.01 9.40
CA CYS A 27 -6.65 -6.25 9.78
C CYS A 27 -7.02 -4.98 10.54
N PHE A 28 -8.02 -4.23 10.06
CA PHE A 28 -8.45 -3.00 10.72
C PHE A 28 -9.14 -3.27 12.05
N GLU A 29 -9.96 -4.33 12.15
CA GLU A 29 -10.56 -4.72 13.43
C GLU A 29 -9.52 -5.13 14.48
N ALA A 30 -8.44 -5.79 14.05
CA ALA A 30 -7.32 -6.11 14.93
C ALA A 30 -6.60 -4.83 15.41
N ILE A 31 -6.35 -3.87 14.51
CA ILE A 31 -5.70 -2.59 14.83
C ILE A 31 -6.57 -1.75 15.77
N MET A 32 -7.86 -1.61 15.47
CA MET A 32 -8.80 -0.88 16.34
C MET A 32 -8.98 -1.53 17.71
N GLY A 33 -8.79 -2.85 17.80
CA GLY A 33 -8.72 -3.57 19.07
C GLY A 33 -7.36 -3.53 19.75
N GLU A 34 -6.45 -2.65 19.33
CA GLU A 34 -5.09 -2.44 19.88
C GLU A 34 -4.20 -3.69 19.83
N ARG A 35 -4.45 -4.61 18.88
CA ARG A 35 -3.73 -5.90 18.77
C ARG A 35 -2.52 -5.87 17.84
N GLY A 36 -2.20 -4.73 17.22
CA GLY A 36 -0.99 -4.57 16.42
C GLY A 36 -1.01 -3.40 15.44
N ILE A 37 -0.02 -3.42 14.54
CA ILE A 37 0.16 -2.46 13.43
C ILE A 37 0.35 -3.22 12.12
N ALA A 38 0.05 -2.57 10.99
CA ALA A 38 0.27 -3.13 9.66
C ALA A 38 0.85 -2.10 8.70
N PHE A 39 1.76 -2.54 7.82
CA PHE A 39 2.20 -1.73 6.69
C PHE A 39 1.19 -1.85 5.55
N THR A 40 0.81 -0.70 4.98
CA THR A 40 -0.13 -0.63 3.87
C THR A 40 0.43 0.27 2.76
N GLN A 41 -0.23 0.29 1.61
CA GLN A 41 0.10 1.24 0.55
C GLN A 41 -0.41 2.63 0.96
N ALA A 42 0.29 3.68 0.52
CA ALA A 42 -0.08 5.07 0.81
C ALA A 42 -1.53 5.39 0.39
N SER A 43 -2.03 4.74 -0.68
CA SER A 43 -3.41 4.86 -1.15
C SER A 43 -4.47 4.30 -0.19
N THR A 44 -4.12 3.39 0.72
CA THR A 44 -5.06 2.77 1.65
C THR A 44 -5.71 3.81 2.55
N GLN A 45 -4.97 4.83 2.98
CA GLN A 45 -5.50 5.92 3.80
C GLN A 45 -6.69 6.60 3.10
N ARG A 46 -6.62 6.83 1.78
CA ARG A 46 -7.69 7.49 1.02
C ARG A 46 -9.05 6.78 1.14
N PHE A 47 -9.05 5.46 1.30
CA PHE A 47 -10.27 4.65 1.29
C PHE A 47 -10.71 4.19 2.68
N TYR A 48 -9.81 4.15 3.65
CA TYR A 48 -10.04 3.52 4.95
C TYR A 48 -9.79 4.43 6.15
N ASP A 49 -9.60 5.74 5.93
CA ASP A 49 -9.50 6.70 7.02
C ASP A 49 -10.82 6.78 7.80
N ARG A 50 -10.74 6.56 9.12
CA ARG A 50 -11.87 6.59 10.06
C ARG A 50 -11.37 6.74 11.50
N PRO A 51 -12.21 7.25 12.43
CA PRO A 51 -11.86 7.32 13.84
C PRO A 51 -11.38 5.97 14.39
N GLY A 52 -10.30 5.98 15.17
CA GLY A 52 -9.67 4.78 15.73
C GLY A 52 -8.57 4.15 14.85
N LEU A 53 -8.30 4.70 13.67
CA LEU A 53 -7.14 4.35 12.85
C LEU A 53 -6.21 5.56 12.69
N SER A 54 -4.91 5.32 12.74
CA SER A 54 -3.89 6.33 12.47
C SER A 54 -2.95 5.83 11.38
N PHE A 55 -2.82 6.61 10.31
CA PHE A 55 -1.92 6.31 9.20
C PHE A 55 -0.64 7.15 9.35
N ILE A 56 0.49 6.47 9.59
CA ILE A 56 1.79 7.10 9.79
C ILE A 56 2.66 6.85 8.56
N PRO A 57 3.12 7.90 7.85
CA PRO A 57 4.01 7.74 6.70
C PRO A 57 5.36 7.12 7.09
N VAL A 58 5.78 6.09 6.36
CA VAL A 58 7.09 5.43 6.52
C VAL A 58 7.96 5.84 5.34
N ARG A 59 9.02 6.60 5.60
CA ARG A 59 9.86 7.21 4.55
C ARG A 59 11.17 6.48 4.29
N ASP A 60 11.62 5.66 5.24
CA ASP A 60 12.93 4.98 5.20
C ASP A 60 12.87 3.62 4.50
N VAL A 61 11.81 3.36 3.73
CA VAL A 61 11.62 2.11 2.96
C VAL A 61 11.43 2.44 1.49
N PRO A 62 11.93 1.59 0.57
CA PRO A 62 11.66 1.75 -0.85
C PRO A 62 10.14 1.78 -1.12
N PRO A 63 9.66 2.60 -2.07
CA PRO A 63 8.26 2.61 -2.46
C PRO A 63 7.79 1.23 -2.93
N SER A 64 6.52 0.91 -2.64
CA SER A 64 5.88 -0.30 -3.16
C SER A 64 5.57 -0.14 -4.66
N PRO A 65 6.15 -0.97 -5.56
CA PRO A 65 5.91 -0.84 -6.99
C PRO A 65 4.49 -1.28 -7.37
N LEU A 66 3.82 -0.50 -8.22
CA LEU A 66 2.59 -0.90 -8.90
C LEU A 66 2.93 -1.38 -10.31
N SER A 67 2.46 -2.57 -10.68
CA SER A 67 2.69 -3.17 -12.00
C SER A 67 1.36 -3.48 -12.69
N ILE A 68 1.29 -3.21 -14.00
CA ILE A 68 0.17 -3.60 -14.85
C ILE A 68 0.65 -4.75 -15.73
N ALA A 69 -0.06 -5.88 -15.72
CA ALA A 69 0.23 -7.04 -16.54
C ALA A 69 -0.95 -7.32 -17.48
N TRP A 70 -0.65 -7.59 -18.74
CA TRP A 70 -1.63 -7.96 -19.76
C TRP A 70 -1.05 -9.02 -20.69
N ARG A 71 -1.93 -9.74 -21.38
CA ARG A 71 -1.57 -10.76 -22.36
C ARG A 71 -1.00 -10.12 -23.61
N THR A 72 0.17 -10.58 -24.05
CA THR A 72 0.85 -10.07 -25.26
C THR A 72 0.47 -10.83 -26.53
N ASP A 73 -0.18 -11.98 -26.38
CA ASP A 73 -0.64 -12.83 -27.49
C ASP A 73 -2.01 -12.41 -28.06
N VAL A 74 -2.63 -11.39 -27.46
CA VAL A 74 -3.83 -10.74 -27.96
C VAL A 74 -3.45 -9.31 -28.36
N ASN A 75 -3.60 -8.98 -29.65
CA ASN A 75 -3.42 -7.60 -30.12
C ASN A 75 -4.65 -6.77 -29.76
N ASP A 76 -4.80 -6.49 -28.47
CA ASP A 76 -5.90 -5.71 -27.92
C ASP A 76 -5.53 -4.22 -27.90
N GLY A 77 -6.15 -3.46 -28.81
CA GLY A 77 -5.97 -2.02 -28.89
C GLY A 77 -6.36 -1.29 -27.61
N LEU A 78 -7.38 -1.79 -26.89
CA LEU A 78 -7.86 -1.20 -25.63
C LEU A 78 -6.87 -1.43 -24.49
N ALA A 79 -6.28 -2.63 -24.40
CA ALA A 79 -5.25 -2.91 -23.40
C ALA A 79 -4.04 -1.98 -23.58
N ARG A 80 -3.62 -1.75 -24.84
CA ARG A 80 -2.53 -0.82 -25.15
C ARG A 80 -2.89 0.62 -24.78
N GLU A 81 -4.08 1.08 -25.18
CA GLU A 81 -4.55 2.44 -24.87
C GLU A 81 -4.67 2.68 -23.34
N PHE A 82 -5.14 1.68 -22.60
CA PHE A 82 -5.18 1.72 -21.15
C PHE A 82 -3.78 1.87 -20.54
N VAL A 83 -2.81 1.06 -20.98
CA VAL A 83 -1.43 1.11 -20.46
C VAL A 83 -0.79 2.46 -20.77
N GLU A 84 -0.94 2.99 -21.98
CA GLU A 84 -0.38 4.30 -22.34
C GLU A 84 -1.02 5.43 -21.53
N THR A 85 -2.33 5.39 -21.32
CA THR A 85 -3.03 6.35 -20.46
C THR A 85 -2.54 6.26 -19.01
N ALA A 86 -2.42 5.05 -18.47
CA ALA A 86 -1.93 4.82 -17.11
C ALA A 86 -0.49 5.33 -16.92
N ARG A 87 0.39 5.10 -17.91
CA ARG A 87 1.77 5.63 -17.91
C ARG A 87 1.79 7.16 -17.93
N THR A 88 0.95 7.75 -18.78
CA THR A 88 0.80 9.20 -18.88
C THR A 88 0.35 9.78 -17.55
N LEU A 89 -0.68 9.20 -16.93
CA LEU A 89 -1.17 9.63 -15.62
C LEU A 89 -0.14 9.45 -14.49
N ALA A 90 0.63 8.36 -14.51
CA ALA A 90 1.69 8.13 -13.53
C ALA A 90 2.83 9.16 -13.64
N SER A 91 3.08 9.71 -14.83
CA SER A 91 4.13 10.71 -15.06
C SER A 91 3.83 12.09 -14.48
N PHE A 92 2.55 12.40 -14.23
CA PHE A 92 2.15 13.69 -13.65
C PHE A 92 2.43 13.81 -12.14
N GLY A 93 2.97 12.77 -11.50
CA GLY A 93 3.20 12.76 -10.05
C GLY A 93 1.92 12.44 -9.28
N GLY A 94 1.99 11.44 -8.41
CA GLY A 94 0.83 10.87 -7.72
C GLY A 94 0.09 11.82 -6.78
N VAL A 95 -1.21 11.52 -6.63
CA VAL A 95 -2.20 12.00 -5.65
C VAL A 95 -1.71 13.08 -4.67
N PRO A 96 -2.17 14.34 -4.81
CA PRO A 96 -1.97 15.38 -3.79
C PRO A 96 -2.55 14.92 -2.45
N ASN A 97 -1.87 15.26 -1.33
CA ASN A 97 -2.36 15.21 0.06
C ASN A 97 -1.83 14.11 1.02
N LEU A 98 -0.63 13.55 0.85
CA LEU A 98 0.00 12.74 1.92
C LEU A 98 1.19 13.40 2.62
N VAL A 99 1.54 14.60 2.20
CA VAL A 99 2.58 15.42 2.80
C VAL A 99 1.90 16.72 3.19
N ASP A 100 1.34 16.77 4.40
CA ASP A 100 1.22 17.97 5.23
C ASP A 100 0.16 17.77 6.32
N SER A 101 0.60 17.16 7.43
CA SER A 101 0.12 17.51 8.77
C SER A 101 1.14 17.01 9.79
N PRO A 102 2.04 17.86 10.29
CA PRO A 102 2.68 17.64 11.56
C PRO A 102 1.75 18.09 12.70
N LEU A 103 2.02 17.55 13.90
CA LEU A 103 1.41 17.80 15.21
C LEU A 103 0.43 16.72 15.69
N TRP A 104 0.98 15.54 15.97
CA TRP A 104 0.50 14.75 17.10
C TRP A 104 1.03 15.39 18.39
N LEU A 105 0.17 16.16 19.06
CA LEU A 105 0.11 16.34 20.51
C LEU A 105 -1.32 16.01 20.93
#